data_AF-A0A0W8I6G8-F1
#
_entry.id   AF-A0A0W8I6G8-F1
#
_cell.length_a   1.000
_cell.length_b   1.000
_cell.length_c   1.000
_cell.angle_alpha   90.00
_cell.angle_beta   90.00
_cell.angle_gamma   90.00
#
_symmetry.space_group_name_H-M   'P 1'
#
loop_
_entity.id
_entity.type
_entity.pdbx_description
1 polymer ?
#
loop_
_entity_poly.entity_id
_entity_poly.type
_entity_poly.pdbx_seq_one_letter_code
_entity_poly.pdbx_strand_id
1 'polypeptide(L)'
;MSDYDRDGLFGGWIDADGDCEDTRQEILNRDLDDVVSADGCKVDSGVLDPDPYTDTTIDFVRGPATSSDVQIDHVVSLGNAWITGARNLSQDQRVELANDPLNLLAVDGPTNQAKSDKPANEWLPPNVDFRCEFVAIQIAVKAKYELWVTAPEKTAITEVLADCEGQEVPTTAVLANIDANAPAPVEKAPKPAPAPAQKAPEPAPVALEPVVPEPAPVAPAPVAPAPKPEPVPAAPAAPAGPTGGFANCAAAKAAGAAPLYAGSPGYAPKLDRDGDGVACES
;
A
#
# COMPACT_ATOMS: atom_id res chain seq x y z
N MET A 1 -2.85 20.19 9.20
CA MET A 1 -2.33 21.12 8.18
C MET A 1 -3.54 21.67 7.43
N SER A 2 -3.88 22.96 7.54
CA SER A 2 -5.10 23.50 6.91
C SER A 2 -4.93 23.88 5.43
N ASP A 3 -3.70 23.86 4.92
CA ASP A 3 -3.33 24.39 3.59
C ASP A 3 -2.66 23.33 2.70
N TYR A 4 -2.77 22.04 3.05
CA TYR A 4 -2.23 20.94 2.25
C TYR A 4 -3.33 20.36 1.36
N ASP A 5 -3.27 20.67 0.07
CA ASP A 5 -4.12 20.09 -0.97
C ASP A 5 -3.24 19.13 -1.79
N ARG A 6 -3.30 17.83 -1.46
CA ARG A 6 -2.45 16.81 -2.09
C ARG A 6 -2.58 16.85 -3.62
N ASP A 7 -3.80 16.73 -4.13
CA ASP A 7 -4.04 16.59 -5.56
C ASP A 7 -3.79 17.92 -6.30
N GLY A 8 -4.19 19.05 -5.71
CA GLY A 8 -3.92 20.36 -6.30
C GLY A 8 -2.42 20.68 -6.38
N LEU A 9 -1.63 20.16 -5.44
CA LEU A 9 -0.19 20.40 -5.38
C LEU A 9 0.62 19.36 -6.17
N PHE A 10 0.20 18.10 -6.21
CA PHE A 10 0.98 16.98 -6.75
C PHE A 10 0.34 16.29 -7.96
N GLY A 11 -0.89 16.64 -8.32
CA GLY A 11 -1.64 15.94 -9.36
C GLY A 11 -2.15 14.56 -8.92
N GLY A 12 -2.69 13.82 -9.87
CA GLY A 12 -3.08 12.41 -9.70
C GLY A 12 -2.09 11.47 -10.40
N TRP A 13 -2.47 10.21 -10.51
CA TRP A 13 -1.74 9.22 -11.29
C TRP A 13 -1.72 9.61 -12.77
N ILE A 14 -0.55 9.49 -13.39
CA ILE A 14 -0.35 9.81 -14.80
C ILE A 14 0.05 8.55 -15.57
N ASP A 15 -0.33 8.51 -16.84
CA ASP A 15 0.23 7.62 -17.85
C ASP A 15 1.37 8.40 -18.52
N ALA A 16 2.60 8.14 -18.07
CA ALA A 16 3.77 8.97 -18.42
C ALA A 16 4.35 8.64 -19.80
N ASP A 17 4.23 7.39 -20.25
CA ASP A 17 4.78 6.90 -21.51
C ASP A 17 3.70 6.63 -22.58
N GLY A 18 2.43 6.75 -22.23
CA GLY A 18 1.29 6.69 -23.14
C GLY A 18 0.89 5.26 -23.48
N ASP A 19 1.23 4.29 -22.64
CA ASP A 19 0.99 2.88 -22.90
C ASP A 19 -0.39 2.38 -22.45
N CYS A 20 -1.15 3.23 -21.74
CA CYS A 20 -2.46 3.06 -21.10
C CYS A 20 -2.45 2.73 -19.60
N GLU A 21 -1.31 2.39 -19.03
CA GLU A 21 -1.15 2.14 -17.60
C GLU A 21 -0.81 3.46 -16.91
N ASP A 22 -1.69 3.89 -15.99
CA ASP A 22 -1.28 4.98 -15.12
C ASP A 22 -0.25 4.48 -14.09
N THR A 23 0.42 5.39 -13.41
CA THR A 23 1.48 5.05 -12.47
C THR A 23 1.00 4.09 -11.36
N ARG A 24 -0.28 4.09 -10.98
CA ARG A 24 -0.78 3.10 -10.00
C ARG A 24 -0.76 1.70 -10.61
N GLN A 25 -1.15 1.57 -11.87
CA GLN A 25 -1.14 0.30 -12.58
C GLN A 25 0.28 -0.24 -12.79
N GLU A 26 1.21 0.65 -13.12
CA GLU A 26 2.63 0.32 -13.26
C GLU A 26 3.22 -0.27 -11.98
N ILE A 27 2.94 0.35 -10.83
CA ILE A 27 3.45 -0.14 -9.54
C ILE A 27 2.79 -1.46 -9.14
N LEU A 28 1.49 -1.65 -9.43
CA LEU A 28 0.83 -2.94 -9.19
C LEU A 28 1.43 -4.05 -10.07
N ASN A 29 1.74 -3.78 -11.34
CA ASN A 29 2.41 -4.76 -12.21
C ASN A 29 3.82 -5.10 -11.73
N ARG A 30 4.54 -4.10 -11.21
CA ARG A 30 5.91 -4.27 -10.72
C ARG A 30 5.98 -5.09 -9.42
N ASP A 31 5.08 -4.80 -8.48
CA ASP A 31 5.20 -5.27 -7.10
C ASP A 31 4.34 -6.51 -6.78
N LEU A 32 3.35 -6.83 -7.61
CA LEU A 32 2.55 -8.04 -7.45
C LEU A 32 3.14 -9.20 -8.24
N ASP A 33 3.09 -10.39 -7.66
CA ASP A 33 3.28 -11.65 -8.35
C ASP A 33 1.97 -12.13 -9.01
N ASP A 34 2.09 -13.07 -9.95
CA ASP A 34 0.96 -13.75 -10.62
C ASP A 34 -0.11 -12.78 -11.18
N VAL A 35 0.36 -11.65 -11.72
CA VAL A 35 -0.51 -10.58 -12.24
C VAL A 35 -1.39 -11.07 -13.38
N VAL A 36 -2.67 -10.72 -13.28
CA VAL A 36 -3.66 -10.87 -14.36
C VAL A 36 -4.15 -9.48 -14.75
N SER A 37 -4.05 -9.17 -16.04
CA SER A 37 -4.58 -7.95 -16.66
C SER A 37 -5.26 -8.35 -17.97
N ALA A 38 -6.60 -8.31 -18.01
CA ALA A 38 -7.36 -8.80 -19.15
C ALA A 38 -7.30 -7.86 -20.36
N ASP A 39 -7.28 -6.55 -20.10
CA ASP A 39 -7.21 -5.51 -21.13
C ASP A 39 -5.79 -5.01 -21.40
N GLY A 40 -4.83 -5.36 -20.52
CA GLY A 40 -3.44 -4.91 -20.60
C GLY A 40 -3.21 -3.49 -20.07
N CYS A 41 -4.24 -2.85 -19.51
CA CYS A 41 -4.17 -1.50 -18.95
C CYS A 41 -4.46 -1.46 -17.45
N LYS A 42 -5.15 -2.49 -16.94
CA LYS A 42 -5.59 -2.57 -15.55
C LYS A 42 -5.28 -3.94 -14.98
N VAL A 43 -4.56 -3.94 -13.87
CA VAL A 43 -4.38 -5.11 -13.02
C VAL A 43 -5.76 -5.50 -12.47
N ASP A 44 -6.19 -6.71 -12.80
CA ASP A 44 -7.43 -7.34 -12.33
C ASP A 44 -7.19 -8.18 -11.08
N SER A 45 -6.02 -8.81 -10.96
CA SER A 45 -5.60 -9.55 -9.76
C SER A 45 -4.08 -9.75 -9.71
N GLY A 46 -3.57 -10.10 -8.53
CA GLY A 46 -2.18 -10.50 -8.28
C GLY A 46 -1.99 -10.84 -6.80
N VAL A 47 -0.76 -11.15 -6.40
CA VAL A 47 -0.41 -11.48 -5.01
C VAL A 47 0.73 -10.59 -4.56
N LEU A 48 0.54 -9.85 -3.47
CA LEU A 48 1.63 -9.12 -2.83
C LEU A 48 2.30 -10.05 -1.82
N ASP A 49 3.46 -10.59 -2.14
CA ASP A 49 4.18 -11.54 -1.27
C ASP A 49 5.72 -11.39 -1.32
N PRO A 50 6.38 -11.02 -0.21
CA PRO A 50 5.78 -10.46 1.01
C PRO A 50 5.39 -8.98 0.82
N ASP A 51 4.33 -8.53 1.49
CA ASP A 51 4.09 -7.11 1.71
C ASP A 51 5.28 -6.49 2.47
N PRO A 52 5.93 -5.44 1.94
CA PRO A 52 7.12 -4.88 2.57
C PRO A 52 6.85 -4.26 3.94
N TYR A 53 5.60 -3.89 4.27
CA TYR A 53 5.30 -3.24 5.56
C TYR A 53 4.95 -4.20 6.68
N THR A 54 4.36 -5.35 6.37
CA THR A 54 3.82 -6.29 7.36
C THR A 54 4.43 -7.68 7.29
N ASP A 55 5.19 -8.00 6.23
CA ASP A 55 5.72 -9.35 5.96
C ASP A 55 4.60 -10.40 5.83
N THR A 56 3.46 -9.99 5.24
CA THR A 56 2.32 -10.87 5.01
C THR A 56 1.98 -10.96 3.54
N THR A 57 1.34 -12.06 3.16
CA THR A 57 0.81 -12.25 1.81
C THR A 57 -0.57 -11.61 1.69
N ILE A 58 -0.82 -10.85 0.63
CA ILE A 58 -2.12 -10.22 0.35
C ILE A 58 -2.57 -10.59 -1.07
N ASP A 59 -3.71 -11.29 -1.16
CA ASP A 59 -4.36 -11.56 -2.43
C ASP A 59 -5.09 -10.29 -2.92
N PHE A 60 -4.63 -9.72 -4.02
CA PHE A 60 -5.27 -8.60 -4.67
C PHE A 60 -6.24 -9.11 -5.75
N VAL A 61 -7.51 -8.71 -5.64
CA VAL A 61 -8.48 -8.79 -6.73
C VAL A 61 -9.12 -7.41 -6.87
N ARG A 62 -9.14 -6.87 -8.09
CA ARG A 62 -9.81 -5.61 -8.35
C ARG A 62 -11.28 -5.72 -8.01
N GLY A 63 -11.71 -4.89 -7.07
CA GLY A 63 -13.07 -4.85 -6.60
C GLY A 63 -13.17 -4.39 -5.14
N PRO A 64 -14.37 -4.00 -4.70
CA PRO A 64 -14.59 -3.36 -3.41
C PRO A 64 -14.28 -4.24 -2.20
N ALA A 65 -13.97 -5.52 -2.41
CA ALA A 65 -13.59 -6.45 -1.37
C ALA A 65 -12.12 -6.33 -0.98
N THR A 66 -11.23 -6.09 -1.94
CA THR A 66 -9.78 -6.30 -1.77
C THR A 66 -8.92 -5.17 -2.34
N SER A 67 -9.44 -4.27 -3.19
CA SER A 67 -8.61 -3.18 -3.72
C SER A 67 -8.12 -2.21 -2.63
N SER A 68 -8.83 -2.11 -1.51
CA SER A 68 -8.39 -1.29 -0.36
C SER A 68 -7.26 -1.93 0.43
N ASP A 69 -7.06 -3.24 0.27
CA ASP A 69 -6.10 -4.03 1.04
C ASP A 69 -4.68 -3.86 0.47
N VAL A 70 -4.55 -3.55 -0.82
CA VAL A 70 -3.29 -3.14 -1.45
C VAL A 70 -3.37 -1.69 -1.91
N GLN A 71 -2.54 -0.83 -1.32
CA GLN A 71 -2.42 0.59 -1.67
C GLN A 71 -1.05 0.87 -2.25
N ILE A 72 -0.94 1.93 -3.07
CA ILE A 72 0.36 2.44 -3.49
C ILE A 72 0.75 3.55 -2.51
N ASP A 73 1.78 3.29 -1.70
CA ASP A 73 2.33 4.28 -0.78
C ASP A 73 3.40 5.14 -1.42
N HIS A 74 3.41 6.42 -1.04
CA HIS A 74 4.56 7.29 -1.20
C HIS A 74 5.50 7.12 -0.01
N VAL A 75 6.62 6.42 -0.18
CA VAL A 75 7.57 6.08 0.90
C VAL A 75 8.00 7.34 1.68
N VAL A 76 8.40 8.39 0.97
CA VAL A 76 8.32 9.78 1.46
C VAL A 76 6.91 10.29 1.17
N SER A 77 6.08 10.36 2.20
CA SER A 77 4.70 10.83 2.06
C SER A 77 4.67 12.25 1.48
N LEU A 78 3.70 12.52 0.59
CA LEU A 78 3.63 13.82 -0.09
C LEU A 78 3.39 14.99 0.88
N GLY A 79 2.70 14.76 2.01
CA GLY A 79 2.56 15.75 3.09
C GLY A 79 3.89 16.03 3.79
N ASN A 80 4.71 15.00 4.04
CA ASN A 80 6.07 15.17 4.55
C ASN A 80 6.94 15.92 3.54
N ALA A 81 6.94 15.50 2.27
CA ALA A 81 7.68 16.18 1.21
C ALA A 81 7.30 17.67 1.11
N TRP A 82 6.01 18.01 1.23
CA TRP A 82 5.53 19.39 1.22
C TRP A 82 6.13 20.23 2.34
N ILE A 83 6.20 19.71 3.57
CA ILE A 83 6.82 20.42 4.69
C ILE A 83 8.34 20.38 4.64
N THR A 84 8.94 19.46 3.89
CA THR A 84 10.40 19.31 3.79
C THR A 84 11.01 19.71 2.43
N GLY A 85 10.30 20.50 1.62
CA GLY A 85 10.92 21.21 0.49
C GLY A 85 10.18 21.17 -0.83
N ALA A 86 9.16 20.33 -0.98
CA ALA A 86 8.39 20.26 -2.23
C ALA A 86 7.62 21.58 -2.55
N ARG A 87 7.51 22.49 -1.58
CA ARG A 87 7.05 23.89 -1.80
C ARG A 87 7.90 24.67 -2.78
N ASN A 88 9.19 24.36 -2.85
CA ASN A 88 10.15 25.05 -3.72
C ASN A 88 10.26 24.38 -5.10
N LEU A 89 9.71 23.17 -5.26
CA LEU A 89 9.63 22.48 -6.54
C LEU A 89 8.63 23.16 -7.47
N SER A 90 8.89 23.09 -8.77
CA SER A 90 7.91 23.43 -9.79
C SER A 90 6.69 22.49 -9.69
N GLN A 91 5.59 22.87 -10.34
CA GLN A 91 4.43 21.98 -10.41
C GLN A 91 4.78 20.64 -11.06
N ASP A 92 5.50 20.67 -12.18
CA ASP A 92 5.92 19.46 -12.91
C ASP A 92 6.82 18.56 -12.05
N GLN A 93 7.74 19.14 -11.26
CA GLN A 93 8.60 18.39 -10.35
C GLN A 93 7.81 17.75 -9.19
N ARG A 94 6.74 18.39 -8.72
CA ARG A 94 5.84 17.77 -7.73
C ARG A 94 5.06 16.61 -8.32
N VAL A 95 4.56 16.77 -9.55
CA VAL A 95 3.91 15.68 -10.29
C VAL A 95 4.89 14.52 -10.51
N GLU A 96 6.14 14.82 -10.88
CA GLU A 96 7.18 13.80 -11.01
C GLU A 96 7.44 13.08 -9.69
N LEU A 97 7.64 13.81 -8.58
CA LEU A 97 7.83 13.21 -7.24
C LEU A 97 6.65 12.31 -6.82
N ALA A 98 5.43 12.67 -7.21
CA ALA A 98 4.24 11.88 -6.91
C ALA A 98 4.09 10.64 -7.80
N ASN A 99 4.76 10.59 -8.95
CA ASN A 99 4.67 9.49 -9.89
C ASN A 99 6.01 8.76 -10.10
N ASP A 100 7.03 9.05 -9.28
CA ASP A 100 8.35 8.42 -9.39
C ASP A 100 8.33 7.02 -8.75
N PRO A 101 8.60 5.94 -9.51
CA PRO A 101 8.67 4.59 -8.97
C PRO A 101 9.68 4.44 -7.82
N LEU A 102 10.67 5.33 -7.72
CA LEU A 102 11.58 5.40 -6.57
C LEU A 102 10.89 5.72 -5.25
N ASN A 103 9.78 6.44 -5.29
CA ASN A 103 9.02 6.81 -4.11
C ASN A 103 7.77 5.96 -3.91
N LEU A 104 7.50 4.96 -4.74
CA LEU A 104 6.23 4.22 -4.76
C LEU A 104 6.43 2.73 -4.46
N LEU A 105 5.57 2.16 -3.63
CA LEU A 105 5.49 0.73 -3.34
C LEU A 105 4.02 0.29 -3.18
N ALA A 106 3.66 -0.89 -3.69
CA ALA A 106 2.45 -1.58 -3.30
C ALA A 106 2.61 -2.15 -1.88
N VAL A 107 1.65 -1.84 -0.99
CA VAL A 107 1.74 -2.16 0.43
C VAL A 107 0.36 -2.46 1.06
N ASP A 108 0.36 -3.08 2.24
CA ASP A 108 -0.83 -3.25 3.09
C ASP A 108 -1.56 -1.92 3.36
N GLY A 109 -2.84 -1.87 2.97
CA GLY A 109 -3.66 -0.68 3.00
C GLY A 109 -3.91 -0.12 4.41
N PRO A 110 -4.35 -0.92 5.40
CA PRO A 110 -4.48 -0.47 6.79
C PRO A 110 -3.17 0.08 7.39
N THR A 111 -2.05 -0.57 7.13
CA THR A 111 -0.73 -0.14 7.61
C THR A 111 -0.29 1.17 6.96
N ASN A 112 -0.54 1.33 5.67
CA ASN A 112 -0.30 2.60 4.96
C ASN A 112 -1.18 3.74 5.48
N GLN A 113 -2.46 3.48 5.74
CA GLN A 113 -3.36 4.47 6.36
C GLN A 113 -2.86 4.89 7.76
N ALA A 114 -2.32 3.95 8.53
CA ALA A 114 -1.71 4.24 9.83
C ALA A 114 -0.43 5.08 9.71
N LYS A 115 0.37 4.91 8.65
CA LYS A 115 1.52 5.76 8.33
C LYS A 115 1.08 7.21 8.10
N SER A 116 0.15 7.45 7.18
CA SER A 116 -0.31 8.82 6.82
C SER A 116 0.88 9.71 6.40
N ASP A 117 0.90 10.99 6.77
CA ASP A 117 1.97 11.95 6.42
C ASP A 117 3.19 11.89 7.34
N LYS A 118 3.34 10.82 8.14
CA LYS A 118 4.38 10.74 9.17
C LYS A 118 5.78 10.56 8.57
N PRO A 119 6.80 11.29 9.08
CA PRO A 119 8.21 11.01 8.79
C PRO A 119 8.74 9.77 9.53
N ALA A 120 9.94 9.34 9.17
CA ALA A 120 10.62 8.18 9.75
C ALA A 120 10.78 8.20 11.29
N ASN A 121 10.79 9.39 11.92
CA ASN A 121 10.85 9.50 13.39
C ASN A 121 9.50 9.32 14.09
N GLU A 122 8.40 9.32 13.36
CA GLU A 122 7.05 9.13 13.92
C GLU A 122 6.45 7.78 13.52
N TRP A 123 6.94 7.18 12.43
CA TRP A 123 6.48 5.90 11.94
C TRP A 123 7.58 5.17 11.17
N LEU A 124 7.72 3.88 11.45
CA LEU A 124 8.52 2.93 10.69
C LEU A 124 7.66 1.69 10.42
N PRO A 125 7.91 0.96 9.31
CA PRO A 125 7.20 -0.28 9.02
C PRO A 125 7.24 -1.26 10.20
N PRO A 126 6.12 -1.95 10.50
CA PRO A 126 6.11 -3.08 11.44
C PRO A 126 7.11 -4.18 11.08
N ASN A 127 7.26 -4.49 9.79
CA ASN A 127 8.31 -5.35 9.27
C ASN A 127 9.69 -4.71 9.53
N VAL A 128 10.43 -5.27 10.49
CA VAL A 128 11.73 -4.74 10.91
C VAL A 128 12.79 -4.96 9.83
N ASP A 129 12.72 -6.07 9.09
CA ASP A 129 13.71 -6.44 8.08
C ASP A 129 13.67 -5.48 6.88
N PHE A 130 12.51 -4.87 6.62
CA PHE A 130 12.36 -3.86 5.56
C PHE A 130 12.79 -2.44 5.98
N ARG A 131 13.08 -2.17 7.26
CA ARG A 131 13.34 -0.79 7.73
C ARG A 131 14.59 -0.17 7.11
N CYS A 132 15.62 -0.97 6.84
CA CYS A 132 16.84 -0.50 6.17
C CYS A 132 16.54 0.02 4.76
N GLU A 133 15.79 -0.75 3.98
CA GLU A 133 15.36 -0.35 2.63
C GLU A 133 14.42 0.86 2.68
N PHE A 134 13.46 0.87 3.61
CA PHE A 134 12.53 1.98 3.80
C PHE A 134 13.25 3.33 4.03
N VAL A 135 14.27 3.38 4.90
CA VAL A 135 15.03 4.62 5.13
C VAL A 135 16.00 4.93 3.99
N ALA A 136 16.55 3.91 3.32
CA ALA A 136 17.41 4.10 2.15
C ALA A 136 16.62 4.74 0.99
N ILE A 137 15.40 4.27 0.71
CA ILE A 137 14.49 4.87 -0.26
C ILE A 137 14.19 6.33 0.11
N GLN A 138 13.87 6.62 1.37
CA GLN A 138 13.62 8.01 1.79
C GLN A 138 14.83 8.92 1.56
N ILE A 139 16.04 8.43 1.83
CA ILE A 139 17.27 9.19 1.54
C ILE A 139 17.41 9.42 0.02
N ALA A 140 17.19 8.38 -0.79
CA ALA A 140 17.29 8.47 -2.25
C ALA A 140 16.31 9.50 -2.83
N VAL A 141 15.03 9.43 -2.44
CA VAL A 141 13.97 10.35 -2.87
C VAL A 141 14.29 11.76 -2.42
N LYS A 142 14.62 11.97 -1.13
CA LYS A 142 14.93 13.30 -0.61
C LYS A 142 16.17 13.89 -1.28
N ALA A 143 17.17 13.08 -1.60
CA ALA A 143 18.34 13.52 -2.37
C ALA A 143 17.97 13.90 -3.82
N LYS A 144 17.19 13.05 -4.52
CA LYS A 144 16.78 13.29 -5.92
C LYS A 144 16.00 14.60 -6.07
N TYR A 145 15.11 14.90 -5.14
CA TYR A 145 14.21 16.06 -5.18
C TYR A 145 14.66 17.24 -4.31
N GLU A 146 15.91 17.22 -3.82
CA GLU A 146 16.48 18.28 -2.96
C GLU A 146 15.62 18.62 -1.73
N LEU A 147 14.94 17.61 -1.18
CA LEU A 147 14.16 17.73 0.04
C LEU A 147 15.08 17.65 1.26
N TRP A 148 14.79 18.41 2.31
CA TRP A 148 15.55 18.32 3.55
C TRP A 148 15.02 17.22 4.48
N VAL A 149 15.85 16.86 5.45
CA VAL A 149 15.52 15.95 6.55
C VAL A 149 15.52 16.76 7.83
N THR A 150 14.49 16.63 8.64
CA THR A 150 14.45 17.33 9.94
C THR A 150 15.45 16.71 10.93
N ALA A 151 15.85 17.43 11.98
CA ALA A 151 16.79 16.87 12.96
C ALA A 151 16.26 15.59 13.67
N PRO A 152 14.97 15.52 14.09
CA PRO A 152 14.40 14.29 14.63
C PRO A 152 14.39 13.14 13.62
N GLU A 153 13.96 13.41 12.38
CA GLU A 153 13.93 12.43 11.30
C GLU A 153 15.33 11.88 10.98
N LYS A 154 16.33 12.76 10.91
CA LYS A 154 17.73 12.37 10.70
C LYS A 154 18.23 11.46 11.82
N THR A 155 17.85 11.73 13.06
CA THR A 155 18.23 10.90 14.21
C THR A 155 17.66 9.50 14.06
N ALA A 156 16.36 9.38 13.79
CA ALA A 156 15.70 8.08 13.58
C ALA A 156 16.28 7.32 12.38
N ILE A 157 16.52 7.98 11.25
CA ILE A 157 17.16 7.38 10.07
C ILE A 157 18.56 6.86 10.43
N THR A 158 19.34 7.63 11.18
CA THR A 158 20.70 7.22 11.58
C THR A 158 20.67 6.04 12.54
N GLU A 159 19.70 5.98 13.45
CA GLU A 159 19.52 4.86 14.37
C GLU A 159 19.15 3.58 13.64
N VAL A 160 18.23 3.64 12.66
CA VAL A 160 17.91 2.49 11.81
C VAL A 160 19.16 2.03 11.05
N LEU A 161 19.85 2.95 10.39
CA LEU A 161 21.04 2.62 9.58
C LEU A 161 22.22 2.10 10.38
N ALA A 162 22.27 2.32 11.70
CA ALA A 162 23.36 1.81 12.54
C ALA A 162 23.43 0.28 12.54
N ASP A 163 22.30 -0.40 12.33
CA ASP A 163 22.17 -1.85 12.32
C ASP A 163 22.06 -2.42 10.88
N CYS A 164 22.17 -1.59 9.85
CA CYS A 164 22.01 -1.98 8.44
C CYS A 164 23.37 -2.32 7.81
N GLU A 165 23.77 -3.59 7.87
CA GLU A 165 25.01 -4.04 7.23
C GLU A 165 24.90 -4.01 5.69
N GLY A 166 25.67 -3.13 5.04
CA GLY A 166 25.80 -3.12 3.58
C GLY A 166 24.61 -2.53 2.81
N GLN A 167 23.69 -1.85 3.49
CA GLN A 167 22.55 -1.20 2.83
C GLN A 167 23.02 -0.14 1.84
N GLU A 168 22.72 -0.34 0.56
CA GLU A 168 22.93 0.66 -0.48
C GLU A 168 21.75 1.61 -0.57
N VAL A 169 22.01 2.83 -1.03
CA VAL A 169 20.94 3.79 -1.33
C VAL A 169 20.44 3.47 -2.73
N PRO A 170 19.15 3.13 -2.92
CA PRO A 170 18.64 2.83 -4.23
C PRO A 170 18.78 4.04 -5.14
N THR A 171 19.10 3.79 -6.40
CA THR A 171 19.02 4.81 -7.45
C THR A 171 17.85 4.43 -8.35
N THR A 172 17.35 5.37 -9.16
CA THR A 172 16.31 5.06 -10.17
C THR A 172 16.75 3.91 -11.08
N ALA A 173 18.06 3.73 -11.31
CA ALA A 173 18.62 2.62 -12.07
C ALA A 173 18.62 1.27 -11.32
N VAL A 174 18.62 1.24 -9.98
CA VAL A 174 18.58 0.00 -9.20
C VAL A 174 17.17 -0.57 -9.17
N LEU A 175 16.14 0.27 -9.06
CA LEU A 175 14.74 -0.18 -9.15
C LEU A 175 14.40 -0.63 -10.58
N ALA A 176 14.89 0.06 -11.61
CA ALA A 176 14.78 -0.38 -13.00
C ALA A 176 15.51 -1.72 -13.30
N ASN A 177 16.45 -2.14 -12.45
CA ASN A 177 17.13 -3.43 -12.59
C ASN A 177 16.42 -4.57 -11.85
N ILE A 178 15.44 -4.28 -10.98
CA ILE A 178 14.48 -5.28 -10.48
C ILE A 178 13.56 -5.70 -11.64
N ASP A 179 13.20 -4.76 -12.54
CA ASP A 179 12.41 -5.03 -13.76
C ASP A 179 13.12 -5.93 -14.79
N ALA A 180 14.45 -5.97 -14.80
CA ALA A 180 15.20 -6.82 -15.74
C ALA A 180 15.17 -8.32 -15.36
N ASN A 181 14.73 -8.66 -14.15
CA ASN A 181 14.51 -10.04 -13.69
C ASN A 181 13.03 -10.36 -13.41
N ALA A 182 12.13 -9.40 -13.63
CA ALA A 182 10.70 -9.69 -13.73
C ALA A 182 10.47 -10.62 -14.94
N PRO A 183 9.68 -11.71 -14.81
CA PRO A 183 9.38 -12.58 -15.94
C PRO A 183 8.73 -11.75 -17.05
N ALA A 184 9.21 -11.93 -18.28
CA ALA A 184 8.64 -11.28 -19.46
C ALA A 184 7.11 -11.46 -19.47
N PRO A 185 6.34 -10.47 -20.00
CA PRO A 185 4.88 -10.54 -20.08
C PRO A 185 4.45 -11.91 -20.60
N VAL A 186 3.67 -12.62 -19.79
CA VAL A 186 3.18 -13.95 -20.16
C VAL A 186 2.30 -13.77 -21.39
N GLU A 187 2.78 -14.29 -22.51
CA GLU A 187 2.07 -14.31 -23.78
C GLU A 187 0.65 -14.84 -23.55
N LYS A 188 -0.36 -14.11 -24.07
CA LYS A 188 -1.80 -14.36 -23.88
C LYS A 188 -2.13 -15.83 -23.66
N ALA A 189 -2.50 -16.17 -22.43
CA ALA A 189 -2.99 -17.50 -22.10
C ALA A 189 -4.17 -17.87 -23.03
N PRO A 190 -4.15 -19.04 -23.69
CA PRO A 190 -5.29 -19.48 -24.48
C PRO A 190 -6.50 -19.66 -23.56
N LYS A 191 -7.63 -19.08 -23.99
CA LYS A 191 -8.93 -19.19 -23.35
C LYS A 191 -9.20 -20.63 -22.87
N PRO A 192 -9.42 -20.87 -21.56
CA PRO A 192 -9.78 -22.20 -21.08
C PRO A 192 -11.03 -22.70 -21.79
N ALA A 193 -10.96 -23.93 -22.32
CA ALA A 193 -12.13 -24.65 -22.77
C ALA A 193 -13.10 -24.80 -21.59
N PRO A 194 -14.43 -24.67 -21.79
CA PRO A 194 -15.39 -24.84 -20.71
C PRO A 194 -15.27 -26.25 -20.12
N ALA A 195 -14.95 -26.32 -18.83
CA ALA A 195 -14.98 -27.57 -18.08
C ALA A 195 -16.42 -28.14 -18.10
N PRO A 196 -16.61 -29.45 -18.29
CA PRO A 196 -17.93 -30.06 -18.22
C PRO A 196 -18.51 -29.89 -16.81
N ALA A 197 -19.73 -29.33 -16.75
CA ALA A 197 -20.47 -29.15 -15.50
C ALA A 197 -20.64 -30.49 -14.78
N GLN A 198 -19.95 -30.63 -13.64
CA GLN A 198 -20.22 -31.73 -12.71
C GLN A 198 -21.45 -31.35 -11.90
N LYS A 199 -22.45 -32.24 -11.93
CA LYS A 199 -23.69 -32.12 -11.17
C LYS A 199 -23.35 -32.23 -9.67
N ALA A 200 -23.73 -31.23 -8.89
CA ALA A 200 -23.65 -31.29 -7.44
C ALA A 200 -24.39 -32.55 -6.91
N PRO A 201 -23.79 -33.36 -6.03
CA PRO A 201 -24.49 -34.46 -5.41
C PRO A 201 -25.47 -33.93 -4.35
N GLU A 202 -26.67 -34.49 -4.37
CA GLU A 202 -27.73 -34.25 -3.38
C GLU A 202 -27.28 -34.78 -2.00
N PRO A 203 -27.50 -34.03 -0.89
CA PRO A 203 -27.02 -34.47 0.41
C PRO A 203 -27.84 -35.65 0.93
N ALA A 204 -27.16 -36.76 1.23
CA ALA A 204 -27.74 -37.90 1.93
C ALA A 204 -27.94 -37.57 3.43
N PRO A 205 -28.98 -38.11 4.10
CA PRO A 205 -29.20 -37.88 5.52
C PRO A 205 -28.16 -38.63 6.36
N VAL A 206 -27.41 -37.88 7.17
CA VAL A 206 -26.40 -38.42 8.10
C VAL A 206 -27.09 -38.93 9.36
N ALA A 207 -26.91 -40.21 9.67
CA ALA A 207 -27.30 -40.82 10.93
C ALA A 207 -26.36 -40.37 12.06
N LEU A 208 -26.93 -40.07 13.24
CA LEU A 208 -26.18 -39.65 14.43
C LEU A 208 -25.40 -40.84 15.01
N GLU A 209 -24.07 -40.81 14.92
CA GLU A 209 -23.18 -41.70 15.66
C GLU A 209 -22.89 -41.14 17.07
N PRO A 210 -22.63 -42.00 18.09
CA PRO A 210 -22.46 -41.57 19.47
C PRO A 210 -21.06 -40.99 19.72
N VAL A 211 -21.03 -39.86 20.42
CA VAL A 211 -19.82 -39.14 20.83
C VAL A 211 -19.03 -39.94 21.87
N VAL A 212 -17.75 -40.20 21.58
CA VAL A 212 -16.76 -40.73 22.53
C VAL A 212 -16.19 -39.56 23.35
N PRO A 213 -16.02 -39.65 24.68
CA PRO A 213 -15.48 -38.55 25.47
C PRO A 213 -13.98 -38.34 25.22
N GLU A 214 -13.63 -37.06 25.10
CA GLU A 214 -12.30 -36.49 24.89
C GLU A 214 -11.34 -36.77 26.07
N PRO A 215 -10.05 -37.05 25.84
CA PRO A 215 -9.08 -37.24 26.92
C PRO A 215 -8.65 -35.90 27.54
N ALA A 216 -8.44 -35.91 28.86
CA ALA A 216 -8.10 -34.72 29.65
C ALA A 216 -6.79 -34.04 29.20
N PRO A 217 -6.70 -32.70 29.29
CA PRO A 217 -5.54 -31.93 28.85
C PRO A 217 -4.32 -32.14 29.76
N VAL A 218 -3.16 -32.36 29.14
CA VAL A 218 -1.85 -32.35 29.81
C VAL A 218 -1.37 -30.90 29.93
N ALA A 219 -1.04 -30.47 31.15
CA ALA A 219 -0.58 -29.11 31.43
C ALA A 219 0.80 -28.83 30.79
N PRO A 220 1.00 -27.66 30.13
CA PRO A 220 2.31 -27.27 29.60
C PRO A 220 3.26 -26.80 30.72
N ALA A 221 4.56 -27.04 30.52
CA ALA A 221 5.64 -26.57 31.39
C ALA A 221 5.77 -25.02 31.36
N PRO A 222 6.25 -24.38 32.44
CA PRO A 222 6.30 -22.93 32.53
C PRO A 222 7.46 -22.35 31.70
N VAL A 223 7.12 -21.61 30.65
CA VAL A 223 8.04 -20.70 29.96
C VAL A 223 8.10 -19.39 30.76
N ALA A 224 9.30 -18.86 30.99
CA ALA A 224 9.51 -17.59 31.67
C ALA A 224 8.77 -16.44 30.92
N PRO A 225 8.14 -15.49 31.62
CA PRO A 225 7.36 -14.44 30.97
C PRO A 225 8.29 -13.44 30.27
N ALA A 226 8.05 -13.23 28.97
CA ALA A 226 8.56 -12.08 28.24
C ALA A 226 8.06 -10.76 28.88
N PRO A 227 8.86 -9.68 28.89
CA PRO A 227 8.41 -8.40 29.42
C PRO A 227 7.19 -7.89 28.65
N LYS A 228 6.16 -7.50 29.40
CA LYS A 228 4.91 -6.94 28.90
C LYS A 228 5.20 -5.67 28.10
N PRO A 229 4.79 -5.57 26.81
CA PRO A 229 4.82 -4.30 26.09
C PRO A 229 4.03 -3.25 26.87
N GLU A 230 4.65 -2.10 27.11
CA GLU A 230 3.94 -0.95 27.64
C GLU A 230 2.80 -0.56 26.69
N PRO A 231 1.64 -0.09 27.20
CA PRO A 231 0.56 0.37 26.34
C PRO A 231 1.07 1.58 25.55
N VAL A 232 1.25 1.43 24.24
CA VAL A 232 1.36 2.58 23.33
C VAL A 232 0.07 3.38 23.51
N PRO A 233 0.14 4.68 23.85
CA PRO A 233 -1.06 5.51 23.90
C PRO A 233 -1.79 5.41 22.56
N ALA A 234 -3.07 5.06 22.58
CA ALA A 234 -3.88 5.06 21.39
C ALA A 234 -3.72 6.42 20.69
N ALA A 235 -3.26 6.40 19.44
CA ALA A 235 -3.25 7.58 18.60
C ALA A 235 -4.67 8.18 18.62
N PRO A 236 -4.81 9.51 18.78
CA PRO A 236 -6.13 10.12 18.72
C PRO A 236 -6.78 9.76 17.39
N ALA A 237 -8.02 9.29 17.44
CA ALA A 237 -8.79 8.97 16.25
C ALA A 237 -8.74 10.14 15.27
N ALA A 238 -8.39 9.85 14.01
CA ALA A 238 -8.52 10.80 12.92
C ALA A 238 -9.94 11.41 12.96
N PRO A 239 -10.09 12.71 12.67
CA PRO A 239 -11.41 13.35 12.71
C PRO A 239 -12.37 12.56 11.82
N ALA A 240 -13.52 12.18 12.38
CA ALA A 240 -14.56 11.49 11.65
C ALA A 240 -14.96 12.36 10.45
N GLY A 241 -14.66 11.89 9.24
CA GLY A 241 -15.18 12.46 8.02
C GLY A 241 -16.72 12.52 8.07
N PRO A 242 -17.36 13.37 7.25
CA PRO A 242 -18.80 13.51 7.27
C PRO A 242 -19.48 12.14 7.10
N THR A 243 -20.37 11.80 8.04
CA THR A 243 -21.10 10.51 8.08
C THR A 243 -22.02 10.27 6.89
N GLY A 244 -22.13 11.22 5.96
CA GLY A 244 -22.95 11.16 4.75
C GLY A 244 -22.16 11.08 3.43
N GLY A 245 -20.84 10.89 3.49
CA GLY A 245 -20.00 10.90 2.30
C GLY A 245 -19.76 12.30 1.72
N PHE A 246 -18.84 12.42 0.79
CA PHE A 246 -18.59 13.69 0.08
C PHE A 246 -19.63 13.94 -1.03
N ALA A 247 -19.85 15.21 -1.38
CA ALA A 247 -20.77 15.58 -2.44
C ALA A 247 -20.31 15.03 -3.81
N ASN A 248 -19.01 15.18 -4.07
CA ASN A 248 -18.27 14.75 -5.25
C ASN A 248 -16.78 14.58 -4.87
N CYS A 249 -15.96 14.07 -5.79
CA CYS A 249 -14.53 13.89 -5.53
C CYS A 249 -13.80 15.22 -5.26
N ALA A 250 -14.19 16.32 -5.89
CA ALA A 250 -13.60 17.62 -5.58
C ALA A 250 -13.76 18.02 -4.11
N ALA A 251 -14.90 17.71 -3.49
CA ALA A 251 -15.13 17.95 -2.06
C ALA A 251 -14.33 17.00 -1.16
N ALA A 252 -14.14 15.74 -1.56
CA ALA A 252 -13.28 14.79 -0.85
C ALA A 252 -11.82 15.25 -0.84
N LYS A 253 -11.34 15.70 -2.00
CA LYS A 253 -9.98 16.20 -2.20
C LYS A 253 -9.70 17.49 -1.47
N ALA A 254 -10.62 18.46 -1.55
CA ALA A 254 -10.49 19.73 -0.82
C ALA A 254 -10.45 19.53 0.71
N ALA A 255 -10.97 18.42 1.21
CA ALA A 255 -10.90 18.04 2.62
C ALA A 255 -9.63 17.24 2.98
N GLY A 256 -8.75 16.97 2.01
CA GLY A 256 -7.56 16.12 2.18
C GLY A 256 -7.91 14.65 2.46
N ALA A 257 -9.11 14.21 2.07
CA ALA A 257 -9.62 12.86 2.38
C ALA A 257 -9.49 11.88 1.21
N ALA A 258 -9.08 12.33 0.02
CA ALA A 258 -8.88 11.48 -1.14
C ALA A 258 -7.43 10.93 -1.22
N PRO A 259 -7.22 9.74 -1.83
CA PRO A 259 -8.23 8.80 -2.32
C PRO A 259 -9.06 8.18 -1.17
N LEU A 260 -10.32 7.85 -1.46
CA LEU A 260 -11.28 7.30 -0.49
C LEU A 260 -11.43 5.79 -0.70
N TYR A 261 -11.19 5.00 0.33
CA TYR A 261 -11.30 3.55 0.26
C TYR A 261 -12.66 3.05 0.73
N ALA A 262 -13.17 1.98 0.12
CA ALA A 262 -14.40 1.32 0.53
C ALA A 262 -14.34 0.97 2.04
N GLY A 263 -15.42 1.26 2.75
CA GLY A 263 -15.49 1.09 4.21
C GLY A 263 -14.92 2.25 5.03
N SER A 264 -14.13 3.15 4.43
CA SER A 264 -13.60 4.33 5.14
C SER A 264 -14.64 5.45 5.27
N PRO A 265 -14.58 6.25 6.35
CA PRO A 265 -15.44 7.41 6.52
C PRO A 265 -15.34 8.37 5.32
N GLY A 266 -16.48 8.73 4.73
CA GLY A 266 -16.52 9.64 3.58
C GLY A 266 -16.65 8.94 2.21
N TYR A 267 -16.35 7.63 2.13
CA TYR A 267 -16.57 6.85 0.91
C TYR A 267 -18.07 6.77 0.58
N ALA A 268 -18.37 6.86 -0.72
CA ALA A 268 -19.70 6.57 -1.25
C ALA A 268 -19.55 5.97 -2.65
N PRO A 269 -20.28 4.90 -3.01
CA PRO A 269 -20.15 4.25 -4.33
C PRO A 269 -20.34 5.19 -5.54
N LYS A 270 -21.06 6.31 -5.35
CA LYS A 270 -21.22 7.35 -6.39
C LYS A 270 -19.92 8.10 -6.74
N LEU A 271 -18.90 8.00 -5.90
CA LEU A 271 -17.58 8.63 -6.05
C LEU A 271 -16.55 7.67 -6.68
N ASP A 272 -16.90 6.39 -6.73
CA ASP A 272 -16.10 5.29 -7.24
C ASP A 272 -16.59 4.96 -8.65
N ARG A 273 -15.93 5.52 -9.66
CA ARG A 273 -16.44 5.54 -11.03
C ARG A 273 -16.34 4.18 -11.70
N ASP A 274 -15.30 3.41 -11.41
CA ASP A 274 -15.08 2.07 -11.93
C ASP A 274 -15.46 0.96 -10.95
N GLY A 275 -15.83 1.32 -9.72
CA GLY A 275 -16.48 0.44 -8.77
C GLY A 275 -15.52 -0.56 -8.15
N ASP A 276 -14.22 -0.22 -8.11
CA ASP A 276 -13.20 -1.12 -7.63
C ASP A 276 -12.93 -0.99 -6.13
N GLY A 277 -13.62 -0.10 -5.42
CA GLY A 277 -13.43 0.14 -4.01
C GLY A 277 -12.48 1.28 -3.68
N VAL A 278 -11.89 1.95 -4.68
CA VAL A 278 -11.05 3.13 -4.49
C VAL A 278 -11.69 4.31 -5.24
N ALA A 279 -12.28 5.23 -4.48
CA ALA A 279 -12.89 6.42 -5.02
C ALA A 279 -11.91 7.59 -5.07
N CYS A 280 -12.10 8.48 -6.05
CA CYS A 280 -11.38 9.74 -6.18
C CYS A 280 -9.85 9.57 -6.30
N GLU A 281 -9.42 8.60 -7.11
CA GLU A 281 -8.02 8.25 -7.35
C GLU A 281 -7.21 9.32 -8.10
N SER A 282 -7.91 10.23 -8.80
CA SER A 282 -7.35 11.28 -9.64
C SER A 282 -8.18 12.53 -9.64
#